data_AF-A0A946SLV6-F1
#
_entry.id   AF-A0A946SLV6-F1
#
_cell.length_a   1.000
_cell.length_b   1.000
_cell.length_c   1.000
_cell.angle_alpha   90.00
_cell.angle_beta   90.00
_cell.angle_gamma   90.00
#
_symmetry.space_group_name_H-M   'P 1'
#
loop_
_entity.id
_entity.type
_entity.pdbx_description
1 polymer ?
#
loop_
_entity_poly.entity_id
_entity_poly.type
_entity_poly.pdbx_seq_one_letter_code
_entity_poly.pdbx_strand_id
1 'polypeptide(L)'
;MSTDDTAPLSLHPDNPRYFLFRGAPTVFVTSGEHYGAVLNRDFDYVTYLDALHADGLNMTRTFTGAYVEPTGAFNIARNTLAPARGSFICPWARSEEDGYANGGRSSI
;
A
#
# COMPACT_ATOMS: atom_id res chain seq x y z
N MET A 1 3.39 28.95 22.26
CA MET A 1 3.22 27.60 21.67
C MET A 1 2.71 27.83 20.25
N SER A 2 3.51 27.54 19.23
CA SER A 2 3.16 27.80 17.84
C SER A 2 2.18 26.73 17.35
N THR A 3 1.24 27.10 16.48
CA THR A 3 0.08 26.31 16.03
C THR A 3 0.41 25.14 15.08
N ASP A 4 1.66 24.68 15.05
CA ASP A 4 2.15 23.64 14.13
C ASP A 4 2.17 22.23 14.75
N ASP A 5 1.97 22.12 16.07
CA ASP A 5 1.96 20.85 16.83
C ASP A 5 0.76 19.93 16.54
N THR A 6 -0.20 20.36 15.71
CA THR A 6 -1.42 19.62 15.41
C THR A 6 -1.41 18.85 14.10
N ALA A 7 -0.47 19.14 13.19
CA ALA A 7 -0.40 18.45 11.91
C ALA A 7 0.16 17.01 12.11
N PRO A 8 -0.52 15.95 11.63
CA PRO A 8 -0.02 14.58 11.76
C PRO A 8 1.37 14.37 11.13
N LEU A 9 1.68 15.12 10.07
CA LEU A 9 2.94 15.11 9.35
C LEU A 9 3.26 16.53 8.85
N SER A 10 4.46 17.02 9.08
CA SER A 10 4.95 18.31 8.58
C SER A 10 6.46 18.28 8.32
N LEU A 11 7.00 19.27 7.60
CA LEU A 11 8.45 19.44 7.49
C LEU A 11 9.00 20.04 8.79
N HIS A 12 10.21 19.65 9.18
CA HIS A 12 10.85 20.21 10.36
C HIS A 12 11.19 21.69 10.13
N PRO A 13 10.79 22.61 11.05
CA PRO A 13 10.90 24.05 10.83
C PRO A 13 12.35 24.52 10.69
N ASP A 14 13.26 23.96 11.49
CA ASP A 14 14.69 24.33 11.44
C ASP A 14 15.49 23.58 10.35
N ASN A 15 14.99 22.46 9.84
CA ASN A 15 15.67 21.66 8.82
C ASN A 15 14.67 20.93 7.91
N PRO A 16 14.26 21.53 6.78
CA PRO A 16 13.19 21.00 5.92
C PRO A 16 13.58 19.71 5.17
N ARG A 17 14.75 19.11 5.46
CA ARG A 17 15.12 17.76 4.99
C ARG A 17 14.52 16.63 5.85
N TYR A 18 14.04 16.96 7.05
CA TYR A 18 13.41 15.99 7.96
C TYR A 18 11.92 16.29 8.11
N PHE A 19 11.16 15.27 8.50
CA PHE A 19 9.74 15.41 8.84
C PHE A 19 9.56 15.42 10.36
N LEU A 20 8.53 16.12 10.82
CA LEU A 20 7.89 15.90 12.10
C LEU A 20 6.68 14.99 11.88
N PHE A 21 6.62 13.89 12.62
CA PHE A 21 5.43 13.06 12.72
C PHE A 21 4.89 13.18 14.15
N ARG A 22 3.67 13.73 14.30
CA ARG A 22 3.06 14.02 15.61
C ARG A 22 4.00 14.81 16.53
N GLY A 23 4.64 15.85 16.00
CA GLY A 23 5.57 16.72 16.74
C GLY A 23 6.98 16.16 16.95
N ALA A 24 7.26 14.91 16.56
CA ALA A 24 8.57 14.29 16.76
C ALA A 24 9.37 14.19 15.44
N PRO A 25 10.65 14.61 15.41
CA PRO A 25 11.53 14.36 14.26
C PRO A 25 11.58 12.87 13.92
N THR A 26 11.19 12.53 12.69
CA THR A 26 11.00 11.13 12.27
C THR A 26 11.57 10.89 10.88
N VAL A 27 12.31 9.79 10.73
CA VAL A 27 12.74 9.24 9.44
C VAL A 27 11.83 8.08 9.10
N PHE A 28 11.28 8.07 7.89
CA PHE A 28 10.45 6.96 7.41
C PHE A 28 11.31 5.89 6.75
N VAL A 29 11.23 4.67 7.28
CA VAL A 29 12.00 3.51 6.80
C VAL A 29 11.06 2.32 6.70
N THR A 30 11.20 1.55 5.62
CA THR A 30 10.36 0.39 5.34
C THR A 30 11.09 -0.68 4.53
N SER A 31 10.53 -1.87 4.53
CA SER A 31 10.72 -2.92 3.55
C SER A 31 9.39 -3.05 2.80
N GLY A 32 9.37 -2.76 1.51
CA GLY A 32 8.13 -2.71 0.74
C GLY A 32 7.86 -4.04 0.04
N GLU A 33 6.74 -4.69 0.37
CA GLU A 33 6.10 -5.61 -0.57
C GLU A 33 5.68 -4.85 -1.86
N HIS A 34 5.42 -5.57 -2.95
CA HIS A 34 5.11 -4.96 -4.25
C HIS A 34 3.66 -4.43 -4.33
N TYR A 35 3.29 -3.53 -3.42
CA TYR A 35 2.06 -2.73 -3.37
C TYR A 35 0.70 -3.47 -3.31
N GLY A 36 0.69 -4.80 -3.24
CA GLY A 36 -0.50 -5.64 -3.32
C GLY A 36 -1.25 -5.85 -2.00
N ALA A 37 -0.77 -5.31 -0.87
CA ALA A 37 -1.23 -5.70 0.47
C ALA A 37 -2.74 -5.60 0.73
N VAL A 38 -3.45 -4.66 0.11
CA VAL A 38 -4.91 -4.46 0.34
C VAL A 38 -5.79 -4.91 -0.83
N LEU A 39 -5.19 -5.22 -1.98
CA LEU A 39 -5.91 -5.63 -3.19
C LEU A 39 -5.75 -7.12 -3.50
N ASN A 40 -4.82 -7.81 -2.85
CA ASN A 40 -4.58 -9.23 -3.02
C ASN A 40 -5.05 -9.99 -1.79
N ARG A 41 -6.19 -10.69 -1.90
CA ARG A 41 -6.77 -11.48 -0.81
C ARG A 41 -5.83 -12.59 -0.30
N ASP A 42 -4.92 -13.06 -1.15
CA ASP A 42 -4.00 -14.14 -0.79
C ASP A 42 -2.74 -13.62 -0.09
N PHE A 43 -2.61 -12.29 0.06
CA PHE A 43 -1.53 -11.67 0.83
C PHE A 43 -1.96 -11.47 2.28
N ASP A 44 -1.24 -12.10 3.21
CA ASP A 44 -1.43 -11.92 4.64
C ASP A 44 -0.73 -10.62 5.11
N TYR A 45 -1.45 -9.51 5.02
CA TYR A 45 -0.94 -8.22 5.45
C TYR A 45 -0.74 -8.13 6.97
N VAL A 46 -1.40 -8.96 7.78
CA VAL A 46 -1.21 -8.95 9.24
C VAL A 46 0.18 -9.46 9.56
N THR A 47 0.52 -10.65 9.06
CA THR A 47 1.87 -11.22 9.21
C THR A 47 2.95 -10.28 8.68
N TYR A 48 2.70 -9.63 7.54
CA TYR A 48 3.63 -8.64 6.98
C TYR A 48 3.81 -7.40 7.87
N LEU A 49 2.71 -6.79 8.36
CA LEU A 49 2.79 -5.62 9.22
C LEU A 49 3.41 -5.94 10.58
N ASP A 50 3.16 -7.14 11.12
CA ASP A 50 3.80 -7.63 12.34
C ASP A 50 5.31 -7.78 12.15
N ALA A 51 5.76 -8.29 10.99
CA ALA A 51 7.18 -8.37 10.66
C ALA A 51 7.83 -6.99 10.55
N LEU A 52 7.18 -6.04 9.83
CA LEU A 52 7.67 -4.66 9.76
C LEU A 52 7.79 -4.03 11.16
N HIS A 53 6.80 -4.25 12.01
CA HIS A 53 6.81 -3.73 13.37
C HIS A 53 7.92 -4.33 14.22
N ALA A 54 8.12 -5.65 14.15
CA ALA A 54 9.19 -6.35 14.86
C ALA A 54 10.59 -5.84 14.48
N ASP A 55 10.79 -5.46 13.21
CA ASP A 55 12.04 -4.89 12.70
C ASP A 55 12.16 -3.37 12.93
N GLY A 56 11.18 -2.73 13.59
CA GLY A 56 11.20 -1.29 13.89
C GLY A 56 10.93 -0.39 12.68
N LEU A 57 10.34 -0.94 11.61
CA LEU A 57 9.97 -0.21 10.40
C LEU A 57 8.64 0.52 10.62
N ASN A 58 8.51 1.73 10.10
CA ASN A 58 7.43 2.67 10.47
C ASN A 58 6.61 3.17 9.28
N MET A 59 6.77 2.55 8.11
CA MET A 59 6.08 2.94 6.90
C MET A 59 5.73 1.70 6.06
N THR A 60 4.70 1.81 5.23
CA THR A 60 4.37 0.84 4.17
C THR A 60 3.77 1.60 3.00
N ARG A 61 3.83 1.03 1.79
CA ARG A 61 3.24 1.61 0.59
C ARG A 61 2.31 0.58 -0.05
N THR A 62 1.17 1.04 -0.54
CA THR A 62 0.20 0.16 -1.19
C THR A 62 -0.52 0.89 -2.31
N PHE A 63 -1.03 0.14 -3.28
CA PHE A 63 -1.92 0.67 -4.30
C PHE A 63 -3.37 0.48 -3.88
N THR A 64 -4.22 1.44 -4.22
CA THR A 64 -5.63 1.48 -3.80
C THR A 64 -6.53 0.48 -4.56
N GLY A 65 -5.95 -0.37 -5.42
CA GLY A 65 -6.68 -1.33 -6.25
C GLY A 65 -7.16 -0.79 -7.59
N ALA A 66 -6.84 0.45 -7.96
CA ALA A 66 -7.14 0.98 -9.30
C ALA A 66 -6.22 0.45 -10.41
N TYR A 67 -5.09 -0.13 -10.02
CA TYR A 67 -4.10 -0.70 -10.92
C TYR A 67 -3.70 -2.09 -10.43
N VAL A 68 -3.64 -3.03 -11.36
CA VAL A 68 -3.27 -4.43 -11.16
C VAL A 68 -2.34 -4.84 -12.28
N GLU A 69 -1.25 -5.52 -11.95
CA GLU A 69 -0.30 -6.00 -12.95
C GLU A 69 -0.79 -7.30 -13.61
N PRO A 70 -0.49 -7.51 -14.90
CA PRO A 70 -0.66 -8.81 -15.52
C PRO A 70 0.18 -9.89 -14.82
N THR A 71 -0.33 -11.11 -14.74
CA THR A 71 0.45 -12.25 -14.24
C THR A 71 1.75 -12.41 -15.03
N GLY A 72 2.88 -12.52 -14.34
CA GLY A 72 4.22 -12.67 -14.95
C GLY A 72 4.89 -11.34 -15.34
N ALA A 73 4.25 -10.19 -15.09
CA ALA A 73 4.87 -8.90 -15.34
C ALA A 73 6.21 -8.75 -14.59
N PHE A 74 7.19 -8.16 -15.27
CA PHE A 74 8.51 -7.79 -14.74
C PHE A 74 9.35 -8.95 -14.15
N ASN A 75 8.95 -10.22 -14.37
CA ASN A 75 9.60 -11.41 -13.80
C ASN A 75 9.73 -11.36 -12.26
N ILE A 76 8.79 -10.70 -11.57
CA ILE A 76 8.80 -10.60 -10.11
C ILE A 76 8.30 -11.91 -9.51
N ALA A 77 9.14 -12.54 -8.69
CA ALA A 77 8.76 -13.71 -7.93
C ALA A 77 7.71 -13.33 -6.88
N ARG A 78 6.58 -14.07 -6.84
CA ARG A 78 5.45 -13.82 -5.92
C ARG A 78 4.94 -12.37 -5.98
N ASN A 79 4.70 -11.88 -7.20
CA ASN A 79 4.18 -10.55 -7.46
C ASN A 79 2.81 -10.33 -6.75
N THR A 80 2.83 -9.57 -5.66
CA THR A 80 1.64 -9.27 -4.85
C THR A 80 0.65 -8.36 -5.58
N LEU A 81 1.10 -7.55 -6.54
CA LEU A 81 0.29 -6.68 -7.41
C LEU A 81 -0.40 -7.41 -8.56
N ALA A 82 -0.11 -8.71 -8.75
CA ALA A 82 -0.74 -9.58 -9.75
C ALA A 82 -1.51 -10.72 -9.06
N PRO A 83 -2.58 -10.43 -8.29
CA PRO A 83 -3.39 -11.41 -7.59
C PRO A 83 -3.92 -12.50 -8.54
N ALA A 84 -4.04 -13.71 -7.99
CA ALA A 84 -4.67 -14.82 -8.70
C ALA A 84 -6.13 -14.49 -9.06
N ARG A 85 -6.64 -15.20 -10.07
CA ARG A 85 -8.03 -15.03 -10.52
C ARG A 85 -8.99 -15.21 -9.35
N GLY A 86 -9.83 -14.21 -9.11
CA GLY A 86 -10.82 -14.22 -8.04
C GLY A 86 -10.30 -13.80 -6.65
N SER A 87 -9.00 -13.55 -6.51
CA SER A 87 -8.37 -13.03 -5.28
C SER A 87 -8.10 -11.52 -5.34
N PHE A 88 -8.36 -10.88 -6.47
CA PHE A 88 -8.34 -9.42 -6.56
C PHE A 88 -9.53 -8.80 -5.81
N ILE A 89 -9.23 -7.87 -4.91
CA ILE A 89 -10.17 -7.01 -4.21
C ILE A 89 -10.17 -5.65 -4.90
N CYS A 90 -11.27 -5.32 -5.57
CA CYS A 90 -11.46 -4.02 -6.22
C CYS A 90 -12.18 -3.04 -5.28
N PRO A 91 -11.85 -1.73 -5.34
CA PRO A 91 -12.53 -0.72 -4.52
C PRO A 91 -13.95 -0.38 -5.02
N TRP A 92 -14.34 -0.90 -6.19
CA TRP A 92 -15.66 -0.68 -6.79
C TRP A 92 -16.51 -1.96 -6.77
N ALA A 93 -17.82 -1.78 -6.88
CA ALA A 93 -18.73 -2.90 -7.08
C ALA A 93 -18.38 -3.66 -8.37
N ARG A 94 -18.55 -4.99 -8.34
CA ARG A 94 -18.40 -5.81 -9.54
C ARG A 94 -19.64 -5.63 -10.42
N SER A 95 -19.43 -5.46 -11.73
CA SER A 95 -20.45 -5.40 -12.76
C SER A 95 -20.97 -6.80 -13.11
N GLU A 96 -22.06 -6.87 -13.86
CA GLU A 96 -22.50 -8.08 -14.57
C GLU A 96 -22.23 -8.01 -16.08
N GLU A 97 -21.39 -7.08 -16.56
CA GLU A 97 -20.88 -7.06 -17.95
C GLU A 97 -19.43 -7.55 -18.08
N ASP A 98 -19.11 -8.28 -19.16
CA ASP A 98 -17.77 -8.85 -19.37
C ASP A 98 -16.69 -7.74 -19.45
N GLY A 99 -15.67 -7.84 -18.58
CA GLY A 99 -14.61 -6.85 -18.39
C GLY A 99 -13.25 -7.50 -18.07
N TYR A 100 -12.44 -6.90 -17.20
CA TYR A 100 -11.10 -7.41 -16.86
C TYR A 100 -11.13 -8.83 -16.24
N ALA A 101 -10.48 -9.78 -16.92
CA ALA A 101 -10.60 -11.22 -16.62
C ALA A 101 -10.20 -11.64 -15.18
N ASN A 102 -9.35 -10.86 -14.50
CA ASN A 102 -8.90 -11.17 -13.13
C ASN A 102 -9.67 -10.43 -12.02
N GLY A 103 -10.45 -9.40 -12.36
CA GLY A 103 -11.35 -8.72 -11.41
C GLY A 103 -12.80 -9.19 -11.46
N GLY A 104 -13.11 -10.05 -12.44
CA GLY A 104 -14.47 -10.27 -12.83
C GLY A 104 -15.00 -9.08 -13.64
N ARG A 105 -16.26 -9.20 -14.00
CA ARG A 105 -17.06 -8.18 -14.68
C ARG A 105 -16.96 -6.85 -13.91
N SER A 106 -16.43 -5.77 -14.50
CA SER A 106 -16.32 -4.43 -13.89
C SER A 106 -16.63 -3.36 -14.94
N SER A 107 -17.49 -2.39 -14.62
CA SER A 107 -17.75 -1.22 -15.47
C SER A 107 -16.67 -0.17 -15.26
N ILE A 108 -16.46 0.64 -16.31
CA ILE A 108 -15.78 1.94 -16.21
C ILE A 108 -16.51 2.89 -15.26
#